data_AF-A0A1I0UZE8-F1
#
_entry.id   AF-A0A1I0UZE8-F1
#
_cell.length_a   1.000
_cell.length_b   1.000
_cell.length_c   1.000
_cell.angle_alpha   90.00
_cell.angle_beta   90.00
_cell.angle_gamma   90.00
#
_symmetry.space_group_name_H-M   'P 1'
#
loop_
_entity.id
_entity.type
_entity.pdbx_description
1 polymer ?
#
loop_
_entity_poly.entity_id
_entity_poly.type
_entity_poly.pdbx_seq_one_letter_code
_entity_poly.pdbx_strand_id
1 'polypeptide(L)'
;MLLSLVRQAVIIKTNMPLSKLLGNYEYMYSIGLLSKLSNISIEPDINENMAKKAFEVAENFKPSNDNEEKLRSLILEYEITDKRDKDMETLFEMGKNEENPWKV
;
A
#
# COMPACT_ATOMS: atom_id res chain seq x y z
N MET A 1 -3.74 -10.40 -14.81
CA MET A 1 -2.86 -11.33 -14.08
C MET A 1 -1.89 -10.59 -13.16
N LEU A 2 -1.16 -9.57 -13.63
CA LEU A 2 -0.25 -8.78 -12.78
C LEU A 2 -0.96 -8.15 -11.57
N LEU A 3 -2.07 -7.43 -11.80
CA LEU A 3 -2.78 -6.69 -10.74
C LEU A 3 -3.26 -7.59 -9.58
N SER A 4 -3.83 -8.76 -9.91
CA SER A 4 -4.29 -9.72 -8.90
C SER A 4 -3.14 -10.36 -8.14
N LEU A 5 -2.00 -10.64 -8.81
CA LEU A 5 -0.80 -11.15 -8.15
C LEU A 5 -0.24 -10.16 -7.15
N VAL A 6 -0.19 -8.87 -7.50
CA VAL A 6 0.29 -7.81 -6.61
C VAL A 6 -0.61 -7.68 -5.38
N ARG A 7 -1.94 -7.64 -5.58
CA ARG A 7 -2.91 -7.63 -4.46
C ARG A 7 -2.68 -8.81 -3.51
N GLN A 8 -2.62 -10.03 -4.05
CA GLN A 8 -2.43 -11.24 -3.25
C GLN A 8 -1.08 -11.24 -2.53
N ALA A 9 -0.01 -10.79 -3.20
CA ALA A 9 1.31 -10.69 -2.60
C ALA A 9 1.30 -9.76 -1.38
N VAL A 10 0.70 -8.57 -1.47
CA VAL A 10 0.60 -7.64 -0.33
C VAL A 10 -0.20 -8.25 0.82
N ILE A 11 -1.34 -8.90 0.53
CA ILE A 11 -2.17 -9.56 1.56
C ILE A 11 -1.42 -10.70 2.27
N ILE A 12 -0.66 -11.50 1.52
CA ILE A 12 0.16 -12.55 2.11
C ILE A 12 1.25 -11.94 2.99
N LYS A 13 1.87 -10.85 2.53
CA LYS A 13 2.94 -10.14 3.25
C LYS A 13 2.48 -9.55 4.58
N THR A 14 1.21 -9.12 4.69
CA THR A 14 0.68 -8.63 5.97
C THR A 14 0.57 -9.72 7.04
N ASN A 15 0.58 -10.99 6.64
CA ASN A 15 0.60 -12.15 7.52
C ASN A 15 2.02 -12.72 7.75
N MET A 16 3.06 -12.13 7.15
CA MET A 16 4.45 -12.61 7.21
C MET A 16 5.33 -11.65 8.01
N PRO A 17 5.92 -12.07 9.15
CA PRO A 17 6.67 -11.17 10.04
C PRO A 17 7.84 -10.42 9.40
N LEU A 18 8.60 -11.07 8.50
CA LEU A 18 9.84 -10.53 7.92
C LEU A 18 9.70 -10.03 6.47
N SER A 19 8.47 -9.86 5.99
CA SER A 19 8.26 -9.43 4.60
C SER A 19 8.50 -7.92 4.41
N LYS A 20 8.86 -7.55 3.18
CA LYS A 20 9.05 -6.18 2.68
C LYS A 20 8.36 -5.99 1.32
N LEU A 21 8.06 -4.74 0.99
CA LEU A 21 7.64 -4.38 -0.38
C LEU A 21 8.84 -4.47 -1.33
N LEU A 22 8.62 -5.03 -2.51
CA LEU A 22 9.66 -5.31 -3.51
C LEU A 22 9.61 -4.35 -4.70
N GLY A 23 8.57 -3.52 -4.82
CA GLY A 23 8.45 -2.59 -5.93
C GLY A 23 7.23 -1.68 -5.87
N ASN A 24 7.22 -0.65 -6.73
CA ASN A 24 6.20 0.39 -6.78
C ASN A 24 4.78 -0.17 -6.89
N TYR A 25 4.56 -1.27 -7.62
CA TYR A 25 3.22 -1.87 -7.74
C TYR A 25 2.63 -2.27 -6.37
N GLU A 26 3.42 -2.95 -5.53
CA GLU A 26 2.96 -3.36 -4.19
C GLU A 26 2.76 -2.14 -3.30
N TYR A 27 3.64 -1.14 -3.43
CA TYR A 27 3.53 0.11 -2.70
C TYR A 27 2.25 0.88 -3.05
N MET A 28 1.93 1.03 -4.34
CA MET A 28 0.75 1.75 -4.79
C MET A 28 -0.55 1.11 -4.30
N TYR A 29 -0.65 -0.21 -4.34
CA TYR A 29 -1.78 -0.92 -3.72
C TYR A 29 -1.82 -0.69 -2.20
N SER A 30 -0.67 -0.77 -1.53
CA SER A 30 -0.57 -0.61 -0.08
C SER A 30 -1.00 0.78 0.40
N ILE A 31 -0.56 1.85 -0.27
CA ILE A 31 -0.96 3.22 0.09
C ILE A 31 -2.41 3.54 -0.29
N GLY A 32 -2.95 2.90 -1.34
CA GLY A 32 -4.38 2.97 -1.65
C GLY A 32 -5.22 2.35 -0.52
N LEU A 33 -4.79 1.17 -0.05
CA LEU A 33 -5.42 0.51 1.08
C LEU A 33 -5.28 1.32 2.38
N LEU A 34 -4.10 1.90 2.64
CA LEU A 34 -3.88 2.82 3.75
C LEU A 34 -4.83 4.01 3.68
N SER A 35 -4.99 4.64 2.51
CA SER A 35 -5.90 5.77 2.29
C SER A 35 -7.34 5.43 2.67
N LYS A 36 -7.79 4.22 2.34
CA LYS A 36 -9.11 3.70 2.74
C LYS A 36 -9.20 3.51 4.26
N LEU A 37 -8.23 2.82 4.86
CA LEU A 37 -8.25 2.46 6.27
C LEU A 37 -8.09 3.68 7.20
N SER A 38 -7.31 4.67 6.79
CA SER A 38 -7.12 5.91 7.53
C SER A 38 -8.19 6.96 7.24
N ASN A 39 -9.03 6.75 6.22
CA ASN A 39 -9.97 7.73 5.69
C ASN A 39 -9.29 9.07 5.32
N ILE A 40 -8.06 9.02 4.81
CA ILE A 40 -7.28 10.19 4.36
C ILE A 40 -6.98 10.03 2.88
N SER A 41 -7.34 11.02 2.08
CA SER A 41 -7.05 11.00 0.64
C SER A 41 -5.55 11.18 0.39
N ILE A 42 -4.96 10.22 -0.32
CA ILE A 42 -3.61 10.31 -0.89
C ILE A 42 -3.77 10.46 -2.39
N GLU A 43 -3.03 11.36 -3.02
CA GLU A 43 -3.05 11.50 -4.48
C GLU A 43 -2.16 10.44 -5.12
N PRO A 44 -2.59 9.76 -6.21
CA PRO A 44 -1.82 8.68 -6.85
C PRO A 44 -0.65 9.19 -7.71
N ASP A 45 -0.16 10.41 -7.48
CA ASP A 45 0.94 10.99 -8.26
C ASP A 45 2.28 10.41 -7.80
N ILE A 46 2.87 9.50 -8.59
CA ILE A 46 4.13 8.80 -8.24
C ILE A 46 5.29 9.80 -8.22
N ASN A 47 5.48 10.45 -7.08
CA ASN A 47 6.51 11.45 -6.82
C ASN A 47 6.88 11.46 -5.33
N GLU A 48 7.90 12.25 -4.97
CA GLU A 48 8.32 12.39 -3.58
C GLU A 48 7.22 12.93 -2.64
N ASN A 49 6.33 13.79 -3.13
CA ASN A 49 5.28 14.40 -2.29
C ASN A 49 4.24 13.36 -1.86
N MET A 50 3.85 12.47 -2.77
CA MET A 50 2.99 11.34 -2.47
C MET A 50 3.65 10.38 -1.49
N ALA A 51 4.94 10.07 -1.69
CA ALA A 51 5.69 9.22 -0.77
C ALA A 51 5.76 9.83 0.64
N LYS A 52 6.10 11.13 0.75
CA LYS A 52 6.08 11.88 2.02
C LYS A 52 4.69 11.86 2.64
N LYS A 53 3.63 12.06 1.85
CA LYS A 53 2.26 12.04 2.38
C LYS A 53 1.85 10.67 2.89
N ALA A 54 2.14 9.61 2.13
CA ALA A 54 1.88 8.24 2.54
C ALA A 54 2.66 7.87 3.81
N PHE A 55 3.92 8.31 3.92
CA PHE A 55 4.73 8.15 5.12
C PHE A 55 4.10 8.84 6.33
N GLU A 56 3.74 10.13 6.21
CA GLU A 56 3.05 10.87 7.28
C GLU A 56 1.75 10.18 7.72
N VAL A 57 0.95 9.72 6.76
CA VAL A 57 -0.30 9.01 7.05
C VAL A 57 0.00 7.70 7.78
N ALA A 58 0.98 6.93 7.32
CA ALA A 58 1.38 5.67 7.94
C ALA A 58 1.96 5.87 9.35
N GLU A 59 2.77 6.90 9.58
CA GLU A 59 3.33 7.21 10.90
C GLU A 59 2.24 7.47 11.93
N ASN A 60 1.22 8.23 11.55
CA ASN A 60 0.10 8.64 12.42
C ASN A 60 -1.06 7.64 12.42
N PHE A 61 -1.06 6.67 11.51
CA PHE A 61 -2.07 5.63 11.46
C PHE A 61 -2.00 4.78 12.72
N LYS A 62 -3.18 4.48 13.30
CA LYS A 62 -3.32 3.65 14.50
C LYS A 62 -3.92 2.31 14.09
N PRO A 63 -3.09 1.26 13.93
CA PRO A 63 -3.56 -0.05 13.56
C PRO A 63 -4.55 -0.63 14.57
N SER A 64 -5.59 -1.26 14.07
CA SER A 64 -6.61 -1.96 14.86
C SER A 64 -6.35 -3.46 15.00
N ASN A 65 -5.44 -4.01 14.19
CA ASN A 65 -5.10 -5.42 14.12
C ASN A 65 -3.68 -5.65 13.56
N ASP A 66 -3.18 -6.88 13.66
CA ASP A 66 -1.82 -7.24 13.24
C ASP A 66 -1.57 -7.03 11.74
N ASN A 67 -2.58 -7.23 10.90
CA ASN A 67 -2.44 -7.01 9.45
C ASN A 67 -2.24 -5.52 9.13
N GLU A 68 -2.98 -4.64 9.82
CA GLU A 68 -2.82 -3.19 9.70
C GLU A 68 -1.47 -2.71 10.23
N GLU A 69 -1.00 -3.29 11.34
CA GLU A 69 0.35 -2.99 11.86
C GLU A 69 1.40 -3.39 10.84
N LYS A 70 1.26 -4.57 10.23
CA LYS A 70 2.20 -5.02 9.22
C LYS A 70 2.12 -4.21 7.93
N LEU A 71 0.93 -3.84 7.47
CA LEU A 71 0.76 -2.93 6.32
C LEU A 71 1.47 -1.60 6.57
N ARG A 72 1.30 -1.03 7.77
CA ARG A 72 1.98 0.20 8.20
C ARG A 72 3.50 0.05 8.12
N SER A 73 4.07 -1.01 8.70
CA SER A 73 5.52 -1.25 8.62
C SER A 73 6.02 -1.40 7.18
N LEU A 74 5.27 -2.13 6.34
CA LEU A 74 5.61 -2.32 4.92
C LEU A 74 5.73 -1.00 4.16
N ILE A 75 4.83 -0.05 4.43
CA ILE A 75 4.83 1.28 3.82
C ILE A 75 5.99 2.14 4.34
N LEU A 76 6.22 2.14 5.66
CA LEU A 76 7.29 2.93 6.29
C LEU A 76 8.71 2.49 5.88
N GLU A 77 8.89 1.22 5.54
CA GLU A 77 10.18 0.65 5.15
C GLU A 77 10.48 0.74 3.64
N TYR A 78 9.57 1.28 2.83
CA TYR A 78 9.72 1.29 1.38
C TYR A 78 10.11 2.67 0.82
N GLU A 79 11.06 2.66 -0.10
CA GLU A 79 11.47 3.83 -0.88
C GLU A 79 11.00 3.68 -2.33
N ILE A 80 10.23 4.66 -2.81
CA ILE A 80 9.68 4.63 -4.16
C ILE A 80 10.73 4.96 -5.22
N THR A 81 10.58 4.37 -6.40
CA THR A 81 11.39 4.72 -7.58
C THR A 81 10.59 5.58 -8.57
N ASP A 82 11.26 6.33 -9.44
CA ASP A 82 10.62 7.26 -10.39
C ASP A 82 9.83 6.59 -11.53
N LYS A 83 9.69 5.25 -11.51
CA LYS A 83 8.96 4.51 -12.53
C LYS A 83 7.45 4.61 -12.31
N ARG A 84 6.74 5.10 -13.33
CA ARG A 84 5.28 5.15 -13.36
C ARG A 84 4.71 4.45 -14.59
N ASP A 85 3.59 3.77 -14.38
CA ASP A 85 2.73 3.27 -15.45
C ASP A 85 1.25 3.24 -15.02
N LYS A 86 0.38 2.83 -15.95
CA LYS A 86 -1.08 2.77 -15.75
C LYS A 86 -1.52 1.66 -14.79
N ASP A 87 -0.75 0.57 -14.69
CA ASP A 87 -1.09 -0.54 -13.82
C ASP A 87 -0.89 -0.13 -12.35
N MET A 88 0.09 0.74 -12.08
CA MET A 88 0.31 1.34 -10.75
C MET A 88 -0.85 2.23 -10.29
N GLU A 89 -1.42 3.05 -11.18
CA GLU A 89 -2.62 3.84 -10.88
C GLU A 89 -3.83 2.93 -10.61
N THR A 90 -3.96 1.86 -11.39
CA THR A 90 -5.02 0.86 -11.19
C THR A 90 -4.89 0.16 -9.84
N LEU A 91 -3.67 -0.19 -9.42
CA LEU A 91 -3.41 -0.80 -8.12
C LEU A 91 -3.74 0.11 -6.95
N PHE A 92 -3.44 1.40 -7.07
CA PHE A 92 -3.84 2.39 -6.08
C PHE A 92 -5.37 2.42 -5.91
N GLU A 93 -6.10 2.51 -7.02
CA GLU A 93 -7.56 2.51 -6.99
C GLU A 93 -8.12 1.18 -6.47
N MET A 94 -7.49 0.05 -6.78
CA MET A 94 -7.86 -1.25 -6.20
C MET A 94 -7.71 -1.26 -4.68
N GLY A 95 -6.59 -0.75 -4.14
CA GLY A 95 -6.38 -0.67 -2.70
C GLY A 95 -7.40 0.26 -2.02
N LYS A 96 -7.65 1.42 -2.61
CA LYS A 96 -8.62 2.42 -2.11
C LYS A 96 -10.04 1.87 -2.07
N ASN A 97 -10.40 1.04 -3.05
CA ASN A 97 -11.72 0.43 -3.17
C ASN A 97 -11.79 -1.00 -2.59
N GLU A 98 -10.76 -1.48 -1.89
CA GLU A 98 -10.68 -2.86 -1.41
C GLU A 98 -11.82 -3.22 -0.45
N GLU A 99 -12.63 -4.22 -0.78
CA GLU A 99 -13.78 -4.62 0.04
C GLU A 99 -13.44 -5.74 1.04
N ASN A 100 -12.48 -6.59 0.69
CA ASN A 100 -12.10 -7.76 1.47
C ASN A 100 -10.60 -7.71 1.76
N PRO A 101 -10.14 -6.71 2.55
CA PRO A 101 -8.76 -6.67 2.96
C PRO A 101 -8.45 -7.96 3.73
N TRP A 102 -7.22 -8.44 3.61
CA TRP A 102 -6.71 -9.64 4.31
C TRP A 102 -7.18 -11.00 3.75
N LYS A 103 -8.04 -11.02 2.73
CA LYS A 103 -8.45 -12.26 2.04
C LYS A 103 -7.86 -12.35 0.63
N VAL A 104 -7.08 -13.40 0.39
CA VAL A 104 -6.50 -13.75 -0.92
C VAL A 104 -7.58 -14.17 -1.91
#